data_AF-A0A4Q3N2A7-F1
#
_entry.id   AF-A0A4Q3N2A7-F1
#
_cell.length_a   1.000
_cell.length_b   1.000
_cell.length_c   1.000
_cell.angle_alpha   90.00
_cell.angle_beta   90.00
_cell.angle_gamma   90.00
#
_symmetry.space_group_name_H-M   'P 1'
#
loop_
_entity.id
_entity.type
_entity.pdbx_description
1 polymer ?
#
loop_
_entity_poly.entity_id
_entity_poly.type
_entity_poly.pdbx_seq_one_letter_code
_entity_poly.pdbx_strand_id
1 'polypeptide(L)'
;AEWKRVHRGRLWAWVAAWAAATLATGHLLLGQPLFYLALAIALVFLFALVNGISVGVSDSNPISSAFVVAVVLMALLGLADPGVGLMAGAILLVSTSVACDMQQDRSTGWRLGTPRALQFRYQVLGILVGAVLAVVFARLFMAAYPVLLQDQTVMKAGEQPVEWTSAMTYKFVGVLRSLTEDKPHERTAIVLGVALGLAIEVLRKRLRPRSFVVDAILLPSPYAMSLGGFVNLPVALWFGAGGVVASLAESRAKKDSDLPPDMSGTSLAGGGLIAGDALAALAIGLAGLSALVA
;
A
#
# COMPACT_ATOMS: atom_id res chain seq x y z
N ALA A 1 -23.64 9.65 22.56
CA ALA A 1 -23.63 10.28 21.23
C ALA A 1 -23.73 9.21 20.14
N GLU A 2 -24.64 9.39 19.20
CA GLU A 2 -25.04 8.41 18.18
C GLU A 2 -23.86 7.93 17.30
N TRP A 3 -22.88 8.80 17.06
CA TRP A 3 -21.64 8.51 16.32
C TRP A 3 -20.74 7.42 16.92
N LYS A 4 -20.95 7.01 18.18
CA LYS A 4 -20.20 5.92 18.83
C LYS A 4 -20.86 4.54 18.70
N ARG A 5 -22.15 4.45 18.30
CA ARG A 5 -22.87 3.17 18.27
C ARG A 5 -22.48 2.37 17.04
N VAL A 6 -21.79 1.24 17.24
CA VAL A 6 -21.49 0.26 16.20
C VAL A 6 -22.25 -1.02 16.50
N HIS A 7 -23.15 -1.41 15.61
CA HIS A 7 -23.86 -2.69 15.70
C HIS A 7 -22.92 -3.83 15.27
N ARG A 8 -22.18 -4.40 16.24
CA ARG A 8 -21.16 -5.44 15.98
C ARG A 8 -21.72 -6.63 15.19
N GLY A 9 -22.93 -7.08 15.48
CA GLY A 9 -23.56 -8.19 14.74
C GLY A 9 -23.76 -7.91 13.26
N ARG A 10 -24.23 -6.70 12.91
CA ARG A 10 -24.38 -6.28 11.49
C ARG A 10 -23.03 -6.17 10.79
N LEU A 11 -21.99 -5.72 11.50
CA LEU A 11 -20.63 -5.64 10.97
C LEU A 11 -20.06 -7.02 10.67
N TRP A 12 -20.17 -7.97 11.60
CA TRP A 12 -19.72 -9.35 11.38
C TRP A 12 -20.48 -10.03 10.24
N ALA A 13 -21.80 -9.86 10.19
CA ALA A 13 -22.62 -10.36 9.08
C ALA A 13 -22.19 -9.75 7.74
N TRP A 14 -21.88 -8.45 7.70
CA TRP A 14 -21.36 -7.78 6.51
C TRP A 14 -20.02 -8.36 6.07
N VAL A 15 -19.07 -8.49 6.98
CA VAL A 15 -17.74 -9.07 6.68
C VAL A 15 -17.87 -10.50 6.17
N ALA A 16 -18.68 -11.34 6.84
CA ALA A 16 -18.90 -12.72 6.43
C ALA A 16 -19.56 -12.81 5.05
N ALA A 17 -20.58 -11.99 4.78
CA ALA A 17 -21.27 -11.95 3.50
C ALA A 17 -20.33 -11.58 2.34
N TRP A 18 -19.50 -10.54 2.52
CA TRP A 18 -18.56 -10.12 1.48
C TRP A 18 -17.37 -11.07 1.34
N ALA A 19 -16.89 -11.69 2.42
CA ALA A 19 -15.88 -12.75 2.33
C ALA A 19 -16.41 -13.95 1.52
N ALA A 20 -17.65 -14.38 1.78
CA ALA A 20 -18.30 -15.44 1.01
C ALA A 20 -18.50 -15.04 -0.45
N ALA A 21 -18.92 -13.80 -0.73
CA ALA A 21 -19.08 -13.30 -2.09
C ALA A 21 -17.74 -13.27 -2.87
N THR A 22 -16.65 -12.84 -2.23
CA THR A 22 -15.30 -12.85 -2.83
C THR A 22 -14.84 -14.28 -3.12
N LEU A 23 -15.04 -15.22 -2.19
CA LEU A 23 -14.72 -16.63 -2.41
C LEU A 23 -15.55 -17.24 -3.54
N ALA A 24 -16.86 -16.99 -3.56
CA ALA A 24 -17.76 -17.48 -4.59
C ALA A 24 -17.39 -16.91 -5.97
N THR A 25 -17.10 -15.62 -6.06
CA THR A 25 -16.71 -14.98 -7.32
C THR A 25 -15.35 -15.52 -7.81
N GLY A 26 -14.36 -15.63 -6.92
CA GLY A 26 -13.05 -16.17 -7.28
C GLY A 26 -13.11 -17.64 -7.71
N HIS A 27 -13.92 -18.45 -7.06
CA HIS A 27 -14.01 -19.88 -7.37
C HIS A 27 -14.93 -20.18 -8.56
N LEU A 28 -16.16 -19.65 -8.56
CA LEU A 28 -17.18 -19.99 -9.56
C LEU A 28 -16.98 -19.22 -10.86
N LEU A 29 -16.61 -17.94 -10.78
CA LEU A 29 -16.47 -17.08 -11.96
C LEU A 29 -15.05 -17.16 -12.55
N LEU A 30 -14.03 -17.15 -11.68
CA LEU A 30 -12.63 -17.08 -12.10
C LEU A 30 -11.91 -18.43 -12.07
N GLY A 31 -12.59 -19.51 -11.65
CA GLY A 31 -12.05 -20.88 -11.66
C GLY A 31 -10.90 -21.10 -10.67
N GLN A 32 -10.72 -20.23 -9.69
CA GLN A 32 -9.55 -20.27 -8.80
C GLN A 32 -9.76 -21.24 -7.63
N PRO A 33 -8.68 -21.89 -7.14
CA PRO A 33 -8.74 -22.79 -6.00
C PRO A 33 -9.12 -22.07 -4.69
N LEU A 34 -10.18 -22.55 -4.03
CA LEU A 34 -10.73 -21.97 -2.79
C LEU A 34 -9.70 -21.82 -1.67
N PHE A 35 -8.77 -22.77 -1.55
CA PHE A 35 -7.77 -22.78 -0.48
C PHE A 35 -6.92 -21.51 -0.48
N TYR A 36 -6.36 -21.13 -1.62
CA TYR A 36 -5.50 -19.94 -1.72
C TYR A 36 -6.30 -18.63 -1.60
N LEU A 37 -7.54 -18.58 -2.10
CA LEU A 37 -8.41 -17.43 -1.89
C LEU A 37 -8.76 -17.23 -0.42
N ALA A 38 -9.10 -18.31 0.29
CA ALA A 38 -9.41 -18.25 1.72
C ALA A 38 -8.19 -17.87 2.56
N LEU A 39 -7.02 -18.39 2.20
CA LEU A 39 -5.76 -18.01 2.83
C LEU A 39 -5.44 -16.52 2.61
N ALA A 40 -5.64 -16.01 1.39
CA ALA A 40 -5.47 -14.58 1.11
C ALA A 40 -6.38 -13.71 1.99
N ILE A 41 -7.66 -14.06 2.12
CA ILE A 41 -8.61 -13.37 3.01
C ILE A 41 -8.15 -13.44 4.47
N ALA A 42 -7.66 -14.58 4.94
CA ALA A 42 -7.14 -14.71 6.30
C ALA A 42 -5.93 -13.79 6.54
N LEU A 43 -5.03 -13.71 5.56
CA LEU A 43 -3.85 -12.85 5.61
C LEU A 43 -4.21 -11.35 5.59
N VAL A 44 -5.34 -10.93 5.01
CA VAL A 44 -5.81 -9.53 5.07
C VAL A 44 -5.93 -9.04 6.51
N PHE A 45 -6.41 -9.86 7.45
CA PHE A 45 -6.55 -9.43 8.85
C PHE A 45 -5.21 -9.12 9.51
N LEU A 46 -4.15 -9.86 9.14
CA LEU A 46 -2.79 -9.61 9.61
C LEU A 46 -2.21 -8.35 8.95
N PHE A 47 -2.26 -8.28 7.62
CA PHE A 47 -1.62 -7.19 6.89
C PHE A 47 -2.35 -5.86 7.01
N ALA A 48 -3.68 -5.84 7.22
CA ALA A 48 -4.41 -4.62 7.54
C ALA A 48 -3.94 -3.97 8.85
N LEU A 49 -3.43 -4.75 9.81
CA LEU A 49 -2.84 -4.23 11.03
C LEU A 49 -1.43 -3.71 10.80
N VAL A 50 -0.57 -4.51 10.15
CA VAL A 50 0.84 -4.14 9.90
C VAL A 50 0.93 -2.92 8.99
N ASN A 51 0.21 -2.94 7.87
CA ASN A 51 0.19 -1.85 6.91
C ASN A 51 -0.54 -0.63 7.48
N GLY A 52 -1.59 -0.82 8.28
CA GLY A 52 -2.28 0.26 8.97
C GLY A 52 -1.37 1.05 9.91
N ILE A 53 -0.48 0.38 10.64
CA ILE A 53 0.53 1.05 11.49
C ILE A 53 1.51 1.85 10.61
N SER A 54 2.01 1.26 9.52
CA SER A 54 2.92 1.94 8.59
C SER A 54 2.29 3.22 8.04
N VAL A 55 1.07 3.12 7.53
CA VAL A 55 0.30 4.23 6.98
C VAL A 55 0.01 5.28 8.05
N GLY A 56 -0.30 4.87 9.28
CA GLY A 56 -0.51 5.81 10.39
C GLY A 56 0.75 6.56 10.83
N VAL A 57 1.94 6.03 10.59
CA VAL A 57 3.22 6.66 10.97
C VAL A 57 3.79 7.54 9.87
N SER A 58 3.74 7.09 8.61
CA SER A 58 4.47 7.71 7.50
C SER A 58 3.64 7.96 6.24
N ASP A 59 2.31 7.75 6.30
CA ASP A 59 1.43 7.84 5.13
C ASP A 59 1.86 6.90 3.97
N SER A 60 2.62 5.85 4.30
CA SER A 60 3.17 4.91 3.33
C SER A 60 2.65 3.51 3.58
N ASN A 61 1.98 2.94 2.57
CA ASN A 61 1.45 1.58 2.60
C ASN A 61 2.43 0.60 1.91
N PRO A 62 3.11 -0.30 2.65
CA PRO A 62 4.04 -1.29 2.08
C PRO A 62 3.29 -2.46 1.43
N ILE A 63 2.26 -2.15 0.63
CA ILE A 63 1.30 -3.10 0.11
C ILE A 63 1.91 -4.11 -0.86
N SER A 64 2.94 -3.67 -1.59
CA SER A 64 3.63 -4.55 -2.53
C SER A 64 4.47 -5.61 -1.83
N SER A 65 5.05 -5.32 -0.66
CA SER A 65 5.69 -6.34 0.17
C SER A 65 4.68 -7.28 0.80
N ALA A 66 3.50 -6.79 1.21
CA ALA A 66 2.43 -7.64 1.73
C ALA A 66 1.98 -8.67 0.68
N PHE A 67 1.83 -8.25 -0.58
CA PHE A 67 1.58 -9.15 -1.70
C PHE A 67 2.69 -10.20 -1.86
N VAL A 68 3.97 -9.79 -1.90
CA VAL A 68 5.11 -10.70 -2.06
C VAL A 68 5.15 -11.75 -0.95
N VAL A 69 5.01 -11.32 0.31
CA VAL A 69 5.00 -12.25 1.45
C VAL A 69 3.81 -13.21 1.36
N ALA A 70 2.62 -12.73 0.97
CA ALA A 70 1.46 -13.59 0.81
C ALA A 70 1.69 -14.65 -0.28
N VAL A 71 2.22 -14.28 -1.44
CA VAL A 71 2.55 -15.22 -2.52
C VAL A 71 3.58 -16.24 -2.07
N VAL A 72 4.63 -15.82 -1.36
CA VAL A 72 5.66 -16.73 -0.82
C VAL A 72 5.07 -17.72 0.20
N LEU A 73 4.18 -17.27 1.08
CA LEU A 73 3.49 -18.16 2.02
C LEU A 73 2.59 -19.17 1.28
N MET A 74 1.90 -18.73 0.23
CA MET A 74 1.13 -19.63 -0.62
C MET A 74 2.04 -20.63 -1.36
N ALA A 75 3.21 -20.20 -1.83
CA ALA A 75 4.21 -21.05 -2.47
C ALA A 75 4.73 -22.14 -1.54
N LEU A 76 5.00 -21.81 -0.27
CA LEU A 76 5.37 -22.77 0.77
C LEU A 76 4.28 -23.82 1.02
N LEU A 77 3.03 -23.50 0.70
CA LEU A 77 1.87 -24.40 0.78
C LEU A 77 1.53 -25.05 -0.57
N GLY A 78 2.48 -25.07 -1.52
CA GLY A 78 2.37 -25.79 -2.79
C GLY A 78 1.80 -24.99 -3.95
N LEU A 79 1.66 -23.66 -3.83
CA LEU A 79 1.24 -22.83 -4.97
C LEU A 79 2.35 -22.82 -6.03
N ALA A 80 2.03 -23.34 -7.23
CA ALA A 80 2.93 -23.32 -8.37
C ALA A 80 2.44 -22.41 -9.51
N ASP A 81 1.13 -22.15 -9.58
CA ASP A 81 0.52 -21.39 -10.67
C ASP A 81 0.60 -19.87 -10.43
N PRO A 82 1.25 -19.10 -11.32
CA PRO A 82 1.35 -17.64 -11.21
C PRO A 82 0.01 -16.90 -11.31
N GLY A 83 -0.94 -17.40 -12.09
CA GLY A 83 -2.26 -16.79 -12.23
C GLY A 83 -3.06 -16.88 -10.94
N VAL A 84 -3.04 -18.04 -10.28
CA VAL A 84 -3.64 -18.24 -8.95
C VAL A 84 -2.97 -17.33 -7.92
N GLY A 85 -1.64 -17.24 -7.93
CA GLY A 85 -0.88 -16.35 -7.05
C GLY A 85 -1.23 -14.87 -7.25
N LEU A 86 -1.36 -14.44 -8.50
CA LEU A 86 -1.75 -13.08 -8.85
C LEU A 86 -3.16 -12.76 -8.34
N MET A 87 -4.13 -13.66 -8.56
CA MET A 87 -5.51 -13.44 -8.15
C MET A 87 -5.68 -13.45 -6.63
N ALA A 88 -5.11 -14.44 -5.95
CA ALA A 88 -5.14 -14.52 -4.50
C ALA A 88 -4.40 -13.32 -3.85
N GLY A 89 -3.24 -12.95 -4.40
CA GLY A 89 -2.50 -11.77 -3.97
C GLY A 89 -3.25 -10.47 -4.21
N ALA A 90 -4.01 -10.35 -5.31
CA ALA A 90 -4.82 -9.17 -5.62
C ALA A 90 -5.94 -8.95 -4.61
N ILE A 91 -6.59 -10.03 -4.13
CA ILE A 91 -7.57 -9.94 -3.03
C ILE A 91 -6.93 -9.31 -1.80
N LEU A 92 -5.75 -9.79 -1.42
CA LEU A 92 -5.03 -9.28 -0.26
C LEU A 92 -4.62 -7.82 -0.46
N LEU A 93 -4.07 -7.49 -1.64
CA LEU A 93 -3.63 -6.15 -2.00
C LEU A 93 -4.78 -5.16 -1.92
N VAL A 94 -5.88 -5.39 -2.64
CA VAL A 94 -7.01 -4.45 -2.67
C VAL A 94 -7.63 -4.31 -1.28
N SER A 95 -7.87 -5.43 -0.59
CA SER A 95 -8.52 -5.40 0.72
C SER A 95 -7.67 -4.71 1.78
N THR A 96 -6.35 -4.93 1.76
CA THR A 96 -5.42 -4.27 2.70
C THR A 96 -5.31 -2.78 2.40
N SER A 97 -5.32 -2.38 1.12
CA SER A 97 -5.29 -0.95 0.73
C SER A 97 -6.50 -0.23 1.29
N VAL A 98 -7.69 -0.76 1.00
CA VAL A 98 -8.96 -0.18 1.46
C VAL A 98 -9.02 -0.15 2.99
N ALA A 99 -8.54 -1.19 3.67
CA ALA A 99 -8.51 -1.21 5.12
C ALA A 99 -7.61 -0.12 5.71
N CYS A 100 -6.46 0.17 5.09
CA CYS A 100 -5.56 1.24 5.51
C CYS A 100 -6.18 2.63 5.25
N ASP A 101 -6.72 2.86 4.06
CA ASP A 101 -7.38 4.13 3.70
C ASP A 101 -8.53 4.43 4.67
N MET A 102 -9.35 3.41 4.95
CA MET A 102 -10.45 3.53 5.92
C MET A 102 -9.98 3.87 7.34
N GLN A 103 -8.79 3.42 7.76
CA GLN A 103 -8.23 3.78 9.06
C GLN A 103 -7.82 5.25 9.10
N GLN A 104 -7.20 5.75 8.03
CA GLN A 104 -6.84 7.16 7.90
C GLN A 104 -8.08 8.05 7.84
N ASP A 105 -9.02 7.71 6.97
CA ASP A 105 -10.30 8.40 6.83
C ASP A 105 -11.01 8.45 8.18
N ARG A 106 -11.07 7.34 8.91
CA ARG A 106 -11.67 7.31 10.24
C ARG A 106 -10.99 8.28 11.21
N SER A 107 -9.66 8.40 11.15
CA SER A 107 -8.91 9.32 12.02
C SER A 107 -9.24 10.78 11.68
N THR A 108 -9.30 11.12 10.40
CA THR A 108 -9.68 12.45 9.90
C THR A 108 -11.14 12.76 10.23
N GLY A 109 -12.06 11.83 9.96
CA GLY A 109 -13.48 11.95 10.28
C GLY A 109 -13.74 12.11 11.77
N TRP A 110 -12.94 11.47 12.63
CA TRP A 110 -13.01 11.71 14.08
C TRP A 110 -12.58 13.12 14.48
N ARG A 111 -11.53 13.67 13.86
CA ARG A 111 -11.08 15.06 14.08
C ARG A 111 -12.13 16.09 13.63
N LEU A 112 -12.83 15.81 12.53
CA LEU A 112 -13.87 16.67 11.97
C LEU A 112 -15.27 16.45 12.57
N GLY A 113 -15.45 15.47 13.46
CA GLY A 113 -16.75 15.18 14.07
C GLY A 113 -17.76 14.47 13.16
N THR A 114 -17.33 13.87 12.05
CA THR A 114 -18.18 13.23 11.05
C THR A 114 -18.81 11.91 11.54
N PRO A 115 -20.09 11.62 11.25
CA PRO A 115 -20.71 10.33 11.57
C PRO A 115 -20.05 9.14 10.85
N ARG A 116 -19.60 8.14 11.61
CA ARG A 116 -18.89 6.94 11.09
C ARG A 116 -19.67 6.13 10.07
N ALA A 117 -20.98 5.97 10.29
CA ALA A 117 -21.83 5.18 9.39
C ALA A 117 -21.97 5.83 8.01
N LEU A 118 -21.97 7.17 7.97
CA LEU A 118 -22.06 7.92 6.72
C LEU A 118 -20.73 7.82 5.94
N GLN A 119 -19.60 7.99 6.65
CA GLN A 119 -18.26 7.80 6.08
C GLN A 119 -18.09 6.40 5.47
N PHE A 120 -18.50 5.36 6.19
CA PHE A 120 -18.47 3.99 5.68
C PHE A 120 -19.28 3.81 4.38
N ARG A 121 -20.48 4.39 4.31
CA ARG A 121 -21.34 4.31 3.12
C ARG A 121 -20.73 5.01 1.92
N TYR A 122 -20.16 6.20 2.11
CA TYR A 122 -19.45 6.90 1.05
C TYR A 122 -18.24 6.13 0.56
N GLN A 123 -17.50 5.48 1.46
CA GLN A 123 -16.37 4.64 1.05
C GLN A 123 -16.83 3.44 0.21
N VAL A 124 -17.90 2.75 0.62
CA VAL A 124 -18.47 1.65 -0.17
C VAL A 124 -18.90 2.14 -1.55
N LEU A 125 -19.55 3.30 -1.64
CA LEU A 125 -19.92 3.89 -2.92
C LEU A 125 -18.69 4.25 -3.77
N GLY A 126 -17.66 4.84 -3.15
CA GLY A 126 -16.40 5.17 -3.80
C GLY A 126 -15.68 3.95 -4.35
N ILE A 127 -15.66 2.84 -3.60
CA ILE A 127 -15.10 1.56 -4.07
C ILE A 127 -15.89 1.02 -5.27
N LEU A 128 -17.23 1.09 -5.25
CA LEU A 128 -18.06 0.64 -6.37
C LEU A 128 -17.79 1.46 -7.64
N VAL A 129 -17.79 2.79 -7.53
CA VAL A 129 -17.50 3.68 -8.66
C VAL A 129 -16.06 3.49 -9.13
N GLY A 130 -15.11 3.41 -8.20
CA GLY A 130 -13.69 3.18 -8.48
C GLY A 130 -13.44 1.86 -9.18
N ALA A 131 -14.12 0.77 -8.79
CA ALA A 131 -14.00 -0.53 -9.45
C ALA A 131 -14.49 -0.47 -10.91
N VAL A 132 -15.58 0.23 -11.19
CA VAL A 132 -16.09 0.43 -12.56
C VAL A 132 -15.13 1.30 -13.37
N LEU A 133 -14.71 2.44 -12.81
CA LEU A 133 -13.79 3.36 -13.49
C LEU A 133 -12.42 2.73 -13.73
N ALA A 134 -11.91 1.91 -12.82
CA ALA A 134 -10.65 1.19 -12.99
C ALA A 134 -10.69 0.30 -14.24
N VAL A 135 -11.80 -0.39 -14.50
CA VAL A 135 -11.96 -1.20 -15.73
C VAL A 135 -11.99 -0.32 -16.98
N VAL A 136 -12.71 0.81 -16.92
CA VAL A 136 -12.79 1.76 -18.04
C VAL A 136 -11.41 2.35 -18.36
N PHE A 137 -10.70 2.85 -17.36
CA PHE A 137 -9.36 3.39 -17.52
C PHE A 137 -8.37 2.33 -17.97
N ALA A 138 -8.42 1.12 -17.40
CA ALA A 138 -7.56 0.02 -17.84
C ALA A 138 -7.75 -0.27 -19.33
N ARG A 139 -9.01 -0.30 -19.83
CA ARG A 139 -9.27 -0.47 -21.27
C ARG A 139 -8.80 0.71 -22.11
N LEU A 140 -8.99 1.94 -21.63
CA LEU A 140 -8.52 3.15 -22.31
C LEU A 140 -6.99 3.16 -22.44
N PHE A 141 -6.27 2.92 -21.34
CA PHE A 141 -4.82 2.87 -21.33
C PHE A 141 -4.27 1.71 -22.15
N MET A 142 -4.88 0.52 -22.09
CA MET A 142 -4.47 -0.61 -22.93
C MET A 142 -4.72 -0.36 -24.43
N ALA A 143 -5.75 0.42 -24.77
CA ALA A 143 -6.00 0.84 -26.16
C ALA A 143 -5.00 1.90 -26.63
N ALA A 144 -4.69 2.89 -25.79
CA ALA A 144 -3.74 3.96 -26.10
C ALA A 144 -2.28 3.48 -26.12
N TYR A 145 -1.94 2.51 -25.24
CA TYR A 145 -0.61 1.96 -25.07
C TYR A 145 -0.65 0.43 -25.15
N PRO A 146 -0.64 -0.15 -26.36
CA PRO A 146 -0.71 -1.60 -26.57
C PRO A 146 0.41 -2.39 -25.88
N VAL A 147 1.52 -1.72 -25.54
CA VAL A 147 2.60 -2.28 -24.73
C VAL A 147 2.12 -2.80 -23.36
N LEU A 148 1.02 -2.26 -22.82
CA LEU A 148 0.43 -2.71 -21.55
C LEU A 148 -0.31 -4.05 -21.66
N LEU A 149 -0.62 -4.53 -22.87
CA LEU A 149 -1.26 -5.83 -23.10
C LEU A 149 -0.25 -6.99 -23.04
N GLN A 150 1.03 -6.67 -22.98
CA GLN A 150 2.10 -7.65 -22.95
C GLN A 150 2.15 -8.37 -21.59
N ASP A 151 2.15 -9.70 -21.62
CA ASP A 151 2.30 -10.50 -20.41
C ASP A 151 3.76 -10.48 -19.93
N GLN A 152 4.01 -9.65 -18.91
CA GLN A 152 5.35 -9.47 -18.35
C GLN A 152 5.83 -10.68 -17.54
N THR A 153 4.95 -11.63 -17.18
CA THR A 153 5.34 -12.83 -16.42
C THR A 153 6.12 -13.84 -17.26
N VAL A 154 5.90 -13.84 -18.58
CA VAL A 154 6.57 -14.74 -19.53
C VAL A 154 7.74 -14.07 -20.29
N MET A 155 7.85 -12.74 -20.22
CA MET A 155 8.90 -11.98 -20.90
C MET A 155 10.26 -12.11 -20.21
N LYS A 156 11.36 -12.06 -20.98
CA LYS A 156 12.70 -11.95 -20.39
C LYS A 156 12.91 -10.55 -19.81
N ALA A 157 13.70 -10.45 -18.73
CA ALA A 157 13.90 -9.18 -18.02
C ALA A 157 14.45 -8.05 -18.93
N GLY A 158 15.24 -8.37 -19.96
CA GLY A 158 15.76 -7.41 -20.93
C GLY A 158 14.80 -7.03 -22.05
N GLU A 159 13.65 -7.70 -22.16
CA GLU A 159 12.60 -7.44 -23.14
C GLU A 159 11.42 -6.65 -22.52
N GLN A 160 11.50 -6.34 -21.23
CA GLN A 160 10.45 -5.58 -20.56
C GLN A 160 10.50 -4.09 -20.97
N PRO A 161 9.34 -3.49 -21.28
CA PRO A 161 9.26 -2.12 -21.77
C PRO A 161 9.68 -1.11 -20.68
N VAL A 162 10.74 -0.33 -20.96
CA VAL A 162 11.37 0.59 -20.00
C VAL A 162 10.40 1.66 -19.49
N GLU A 163 9.52 2.17 -20.37
CA GLU A 163 8.68 3.35 -20.10
C GLU A 163 7.48 3.10 -19.17
N TRP A 164 7.17 1.85 -18.82
CA TRP A 164 5.99 1.47 -18.02
C TRP A 164 6.32 0.63 -16.79
N THR A 165 7.59 0.66 -16.38
CA THR A 165 8.07 -0.17 -15.30
C THR A 165 7.90 0.53 -13.95
N SER A 166 6.97 0.01 -13.14
CA SER A 166 6.87 0.40 -11.74
C SER A 166 7.64 -0.57 -10.85
N ALA A 167 8.22 -0.07 -9.75
CA ALA A 167 8.87 -0.91 -8.75
C ALA A 167 7.89 -1.97 -8.16
N MET A 168 6.59 -1.68 -8.16
CA MET A 168 5.54 -2.60 -7.74
C MET A 168 5.36 -3.74 -8.76
N THR A 169 5.29 -3.41 -10.05
CA THR A 169 5.18 -4.40 -11.13
C THR A 169 6.36 -5.36 -11.12
N TYR A 170 7.58 -4.85 -10.98
CA TYR A 170 8.77 -5.69 -10.84
C TYR A 170 8.69 -6.66 -9.67
N LYS A 171 8.21 -6.21 -8.50
CA LYS A 171 8.05 -7.06 -7.32
C LYS A 171 7.01 -8.16 -7.55
N PHE A 172 5.87 -7.82 -8.17
CA PHE A 172 4.79 -8.78 -8.43
C PHE A 172 5.19 -9.81 -9.47
N VAL A 173 5.69 -9.34 -10.62
CA VAL A 173 6.16 -10.24 -11.68
C VAL A 173 7.33 -11.09 -11.18
N GLY A 174 8.25 -10.51 -10.41
CA GLY A 174 9.39 -11.22 -9.82
C GLY A 174 8.96 -12.38 -8.92
N VAL A 175 8.09 -12.13 -7.94
CA VAL A 175 7.64 -13.18 -7.00
C VAL A 175 6.77 -14.24 -7.67
N LEU A 176 5.96 -13.84 -8.66
CA LEU A 176 5.12 -14.79 -9.39
C LEU A 176 5.95 -15.69 -10.30
N ARG A 177 6.97 -15.14 -10.96
CA ARG A 177 7.92 -15.90 -11.76
C ARG A 177 8.75 -16.86 -10.92
N SER A 178 9.06 -16.52 -9.66
CA SER A 178 9.80 -17.44 -8.78
C SER A 178 9.00 -18.65 -8.30
N LEU A 179 7.69 -18.71 -8.61
CA LEU A 179 6.90 -19.94 -8.48
C LEU A 179 7.27 -20.98 -9.53
N THR A 180 7.62 -20.54 -10.74
CA THR A 180 7.95 -21.42 -11.88
C THR A 180 9.46 -21.57 -12.11
N GLU A 181 10.24 -20.53 -11.80
CA GLU A 181 11.69 -20.52 -11.91
C GLU A 181 12.30 -20.31 -10.51
N ASP A 182 12.73 -21.39 -9.85
CA ASP A 182 13.28 -21.28 -8.50
C ASP A 182 14.53 -20.40 -8.50
N LYS A 183 14.51 -19.35 -7.67
CA LYS A 183 15.61 -18.43 -7.44
C LYS A 183 16.03 -18.50 -5.98
N PRO A 184 17.01 -19.36 -5.62
CA PRO A 184 17.41 -19.59 -4.23
C PRO A 184 17.86 -18.31 -3.49
N HIS A 185 18.38 -17.33 -4.22
CA HIS A 185 18.79 -16.04 -3.66
C HIS A 185 17.61 -15.19 -3.17
N GLU A 186 16.43 -15.27 -3.82
CA GLU A 186 15.23 -14.54 -3.38
C GLU A 186 14.72 -15.08 -2.04
N ARG A 187 14.68 -16.40 -1.87
CA ARG A 187 14.31 -17.05 -0.59
C ARG A 187 15.26 -16.66 0.54
N THR A 188 16.57 -16.69 0.25
CA THR A 188 17.60 -16.28 1.22
C THR A 188 17.43 -14.81 1.61
N ALA A 189 17.16 -13.91 0.66
CA ALA A 189 16.93 -12.50 0.92
C ALA A 189 15.69 -12.26 1.81
N ILE A 190 14.60 -12.99 1.58
CA ILE A 190 13.39 -12.91 2.41
C ILE A 190 13.69 -13.35 3.84
N VAL A 191 14.34 -14.50 4.02
CA VAL A 191 14.70 -15.02 5.36
C VAL A 191 15.63 -14.06 6.09
N LEU A 192 16.64 -13.52 5.40
CA LEU A 192 17.54 -12.51 5.95
C LEU A 192 16.78 -11.25 6.35
N GLY A 193 15.84 -10.77 5.52
CA GLY A 193 15.01 -9.61 5.83
C GLY A 193 14.15 -9.81 7.09
N VAL A 194 13.52 -10.98 7.22
CA VAL A 194 12.74 -11.34 8.42
C VAL A 194 13.64 -11.44 9.65
N ALA A 195 14.79 -12.12 9.54
CA ALA A 195 15.73 -12.28 10.64
C ALA A 195 16.30 -10.93 11.11
N LEU A 196 16.68 -10.06 10.18
CA LEU A 196 17.19 -8.71 10.47
C LEU A 196 16.11 -7.84 11.12
N GLY A 197 14.87 -7.86 10.59
CA GLY A 197 13.75 -7.14 11.17
C GLY A 197 13.44 -7.57 12.60
N LEU A 198 13.44 -8.89 12.87
CA LEU A 198 13.27 -9.44 14.21
C LEU A 198 14.43 -9.06 15.14
N ALA A 199 15.67 -9.18 14.68
CA ALA A 199 16.85 -8.81 15.45
C ALA A 199 16.81 -7.34 15.86
N ILE A 200 16.45 -6.45 14.93
CA ILE A 200 16.31 -5.01 15.19
C ILE A 200 15.18 -4.74 16.19
N GLU A 201 14.03 -5.38 16.04
CA GLU A 201 12.92 -5.19 16.97
C GLU A 201 13.26 -5.68 18.40
N VAL A 202 13.95 -6.81 18.51
CA VAL A 202 14.46 -7.33 19.80
C VAL A 202 15.48 -6.36 20.41
N LEU A 203 16.43 -5.89 19.60
CA LEU A 203 17.46 -4.96 20.06
C LEU A 203 16.84 -3.63 20.52
N ARG A 204 15.85 -3.11 19.78
CA ARG A 204 15.07 -1.93 20.17
C ARG A 204 14.42 -2.18 21.53
N LYS A 205 13.72 -3.30 21.73
CA LYS A 205 13.05 -3.59 23.02
C LYS A 205 14.02 -3.71 24.20
N ARG A 206 15.24 -4.21 23.98
CA ARG A 206 16.26 -4.38 25.03
C ARG A 206 17.02 -3.11 25.38
N LEU A 207 17.35 -2.28 24.40
CA LEU A 207 18.18 -1.08 24.60
C LEU A 207 17.35 0.14 24.99
N ARG A 208 16.62 0.15 26.12
CA ARG A 208 15.89 1.36 26.58
C ARG A 208 16.56 1.99 27.81
N PRO A 209 16.71 3.34 27.89
CA PRO A 209 16.34 4.39 26.91
C PRO A 209 17.38 4.59 25.78
N ARG A 210 16.98 5.17 24.64
CA ARG A 210 17.85 5.44 23.47
C ARG A 210 17.96 6.95 23.22
N SER A 211 19.13 7.40 22.78
CA SER A 211 19.28 8.76 22.23
C SER A 211 18.64 8.86 20.84
N PHE A 212 18.31 10.07 20.42
CA PHE A 212 17.77 10.34 19.08
C PHE A 212 18.67 9.77 17.97
N VAL A 213 19.99 9.93 18.09
CA VAL A 213 20.97 9.41 17.10
C VAL A 213 20.86 7.88 16.96
N VAL A 214 20.72 7.17 18.10
CA VAL A 214 20.55 5.72 18.08
C VAL A 214 19.21 5.34 17.46
N ASP A 215 18.12 6.05 17.76
CA ASP A 215 16.79 5.70 17.26
C ASP A 215 16.53 6.13 15.81
N ALA A 216 17.22 7.16 15.31
CA ALA A 216 17.03 7.69 13.96
C ALA A 216 18.03 7.12 12.95
N ILE A 217 19.28 6.84 13.36
CA ILE A 217 20.38 6.50 12.43
C ILE A 217 20.81 5.04 12.60
N LEU A 218 21.14 4.63 13.83
CA LEU A 218 21.78 3.33 14.08
C LEU A 218 20.78 2.17 14.16
N LEU A 219 19.62 2.43 14.76
CA LEU A 219 18.59 1.42 14.98
C LEU A 219 17.19 1.98 14.67
N PRO A 220 16.95 2.46 13.44
CA PRO A 220 15.63 2.94 13.01
C PRO A 220 14.54 1.88 13.18
N SER A 221 13.28 2.34 13.24
CA SER A 221 12.16 1.41 13.37
C SER A 221 12.06 0.54 12.11
N PRO A 222 11.54 -0.70 12.20
CA PRO A 222 11.31 -1.53 11.02
C PRO A 222 10.48 -0.82 9.94
N TYR A 223 9.52 0.02 10.36
CA TYR A 223 8.71 0.84 9.45
C TYR A 223 9.53 1.94 8.75
N ALA A 224 10.42 2.63 9.46
CA ALA A 224 11.29 3.65 8.88
C ALA A 224 12.31 3.04 7.91
N MET A 225 12.89 1.89 8.25
CA MET A 225 13.76 1.15 7.33
C MET A 225 13.02 0.67 6.08
N SER A 226 11.81 0.15 6.27
CA SER A 226 10.94 -0.27 5.18
C SER A 226 10.71 0.89 4.22
N LEU A 227 10.34 2.08 4.73
CA LEU A 227 10.14 3.28 3.91
C LEU A 227 11.40 3.62 3.08
N GLY A 228 12.59 3.61 3.69
CA GLY A 228 13.85 3.85 2.99
C GLY A 228 14.21 2.79 1.95
N GLY A 229 13.71 1.56 2.10
CA GLY A 229 13.86 0.49 1.10
C GLY A 229 12.85 0.55 -0.06
N PHE A 230 11.79 1.35 0.08
CA PHE A 230 10.75 1.51 -0.95
C PHE A 230 10.92 2.77 -1.79
N VAL A 231 11.35 3.85 -1.15
CA VAL A 231 11.50 5.16 -1.78
C VAL A 231 12.93 5.26 -2.31
N ASN A 232 13.11 5.71 -3.56
CA ASN A 232 14.45 5.92 -4.09
C ASN A 232 15.18 7.01 -3.28
N LEU A 233 16.51 6.99 -3.29
CA LEU A 233 17.30 7.93 -2.49
C LEU A 233 16.94 9.40 -2.76
N PRO A 234 16.74 9.86 -4.02
CA PRO A 234 16.35 11.24 -4.28
C PRO A 234 15.03 11.66 -3.62
N VAL A 235 13.98 10.83 -3.73
CA VAL A 235 12.66 11.13 -3.14
C VAL A 235 12.73 11.05 -1.62
N ALA A 236 13.50 10.11 -1.06
CA ALA A 236 13.70 10.03 0.39
C ALA A 236 14.43 11.27 0.94
N LEU A 237 15.46 11.75 0.23
CA LEU A 237 16.16 13.00 0.57
C LEU A 237 15.23 14.21 0.45
N TRP A 238 14.36 14.24 -0.56
CA TRP A 238 13.38 15.30 -0.75
C TRP A 238 12.34 15.34 0.38
N PHE A 239 11.81 14.18 0.78
CA PHE A 239 10.92 14.08 1.95
C PHE A 239 11.61 14.51 3.24
N GLY A 240 12.86 14.10 3.44
CA GLY A 240 13.68 14.52 4.57
C GLY A 240 13.91 16.03 4.59
N ALA A 241 14.27 16.62 3.45
CA ALA A 241 14.46 18.06 3.31
C ALA A 241 13.17 18.84 3.58
N GLY A 242 12.04 18.40 3.01
CA GLY A 242 10.72 18.97 3.27
C GLY A 242 10.36 18.93 4.76
N GLY A 243 10.61 17.81 5.44
CA GLY A 243 10.40 17.66 6.88
C GLY A 243 11.28 18.58 7.73
N VAL A 244 12.57 18.73 7.38
CA VAL A 244 13.50 19.65 8.07
C VAL A 244 13.07 21.11 7.88
N VAL A 245 12.76 21.51 6.65
CA VAL A 245 12.30 22.88 6.35
C VAL A 245 11.00 23.18 7.08
N ALA A 246 10.02 22.27 7.04
CA ALA A 246 8.77 22.42 7.77
C ALA A 246 9.00 22.54 9.28
N SER A 247 9.85 21.69 9.86
CA SER A 247 10.16 21.72 11.30
C SER A 247 10.86 23.01 11.73
N LEU A 248 11.79 23.51 10.91
CA LEU A 248 12.46 24.79 11.15
C LEU A 248 11.50 25.96 11.02
N ALA A 249 10.59 25.93 10.04
CA ALA A 249 9.56 26.96 9.87
C ALA A 249 8.56 26.96 11.04
N GLU A 250 8.13 25.78 11.48
CA GLU A 250 7.26 25.59 12.66
C GLU A 250 7.92 26.14 13.94
N SER A 251 9.23 25.89 14.12
CA SER A 251 9.98 26.39 15.28
C SER A 251 10.02 27.93 15.38
N ARG A 252 9.71 28.62 14.28
CA ARG A 252 9.69 30.09 14.17
C ARG A 252 8.28 30.65 14.01
N ALA A 253 7.27 29.81 13.81
CA ALA A 253 5.90 30.23 13.60
C ALA A 253 5.22 30.60 14.93
N LYS A 254 4.34 31.61 14.90
CA LYS A 254 3.44 31.87 16.04
C LYS A 254 2.42 30.74 16.11
N LYS A 255 2.26 30.12 17.27
CA LYS A 255 1.22 29.11 17.50
C LYS A 255 -0.14 29.77 17.41
N ASP A 256 -0.92 29.36 16.42
CA ASP A 256 -2.31 29.74 16.27
C ASP A 256 -3.17 28.83 17.17
N SER A 257 -3.97 29.40 18.07
CA SER A 257 -4.75 28.63 19.06
C SER A 257 -5.98 27.96 18.47
N ASP A 258 -6.41 28.42 17.29
CA ASP A 258 -7.68 28.04 16.68
C ASP A 258 -7.55 26.81 15.76
N LEU A 259 -6.32 26.41 15.42
CA LEU A 259 -6.03 25.24 14.61
C LEU A 259 -5.44 24.11 15.46
N PRO A 260 -5.73 22.83 15.14
CA PRO A 260 -4.99 21.72 15.71
C PRO A 260 -3.48 21.91 15.51
N PRO A 261 -2.64 21.53 16.48
CA PRO A 261 -1.20 21.79 16.45
C PRO A 261 -0.46 21.17 15.25
N ASP A 262 -1.08 20.19 14.57
CA ASP A 262 -0.52 19.51 13.39
C ASP A 262 -1.05 20.09 12.05
N MET A 263 -1.94 21.09 12.07
CA MET A 263 -2.59 21.67 10.90
C MET A 263 -2.23 23.15 10.72
N SER A 264 -0.94 23.47 10.85
CA SER A 264 -0.39 24.79 10.59
C SER A 264 -0.21 25.06 9.08
N GLY A 265 -0.11 26.34 8.70
CA GLY A 265 0.23 26.69 7.30
C GLY A 265 1.60 26.14 6.86
N THR A 266 2.50 25.91 7.83
CA THR A 266 3.81 25.29 7.63
C THR A 266 3.72 23.79 7.39
N SER A 267 2.80 23.06 8.04
CA SER A 267 2.55 21.66 7.70
C SER A 267 1.93 21.51 6.32
N LEU A 268 1.11 22.48 5.88
CA LEU A 268 0.50 22.50 4.56
C LEU A 268 1.52 22.79 3.44
N ALA A 269 2.44 23.73 3.67
CA ALA A 269 3.54 24.03 2.75
C ALA A 269 4.56 22.86 2.69
N GLY A 270 4.89 22.27 3.84
CA GLY A 270 5.74 21.07 3.91
C GLY A 270 5.12 19.86 3.20
N GLY A 271 3.81 19.63 3.40
CA GLY A 271 3.05 18.61 2.68
C GLY A 271 3.00 18.86 1.18
N GLY A 272 2.88 20.12 0.75
CA GLY A 272 2.95 20.50 -0.67
C GLY A 272 4.32 20.25 -1.30
N LEU A 273 5.41 20.51 -0.56
CA LEU A 273 6.76 20.15 -1.01
C LEU A 273 6.92 18.63 -1.13
N ILE A 274 6.38 17.86 -0.18
CA ILE A 274 6.42 16.38 -0.21
C ILE A 274 5.58 15.82 -1.37
N ALA A 275 4.40 16.40 -1.65
CA ALA A 275 3.47 15.91 -2.68
C ALA A 275 3.71 16.47 -4.10
N GLY A 276 4.67 17.37 -4.29
CA GLY A 276 4.89 18.07 -5.56
C GLY A 276 5.18 17.17 -6.77
N ASP A 277 5.78 15.99 -6.54
CA ASP A 277 6.09 15.03 -7.60
C ASP A 277 4.82 14.47 -8.28
N ALA A 278 3.75 14.23 -7.51
CA ALA A 278 2.49 13.75 -8.04
C ALA A 278 1.79 14.80 -8.94
N LEU A 279 1.91 16.08 -8.60
CA LEU A 279 1.38 17.18 -9.42
C LEU A 279 2.14 17.33 -10.73
N ALA A 280 3.47 17.16 -10.71
CA ALA A 280 4.28 17.15 -11.92
C ALA A 280 3.92 15.97 -12.83
N ALA A 281 3.77 14.77 -12.27
CA ALA A 281 3.35 13.57 -13.01
C ALA A 281 1.94 13.75 -13.64
N LEU A 282 0.99 14.34 -12.91
CA LEU A 282 -0.33 14.67 -13.45
C LEU A 282 -0.25 15.64 -14.64
N ALA A 283 0.54 16.71 -14.52
CA ALA A 283 0.72 17.69 -15.58
C ALA A 283 1.33 17.07 -16.85
N ILE A 284 2.35 16.21 -16.69
CA ILE A 284 2.96 15.46 -17.79
C ILE A 284 1.94 14.51 -18.42
N GLY A 285 1.15 13.79 -17.62
CA GLY A 285 0.10 12.88 -18.11
C GLY A 285 -0.98 13.60 -18.91
N LEU A 286 -1.43 14.78 -18.44
CA LEU A 286 -2.39 15.61 -19.16
C LEU A 286 -1.82 16.13 -20.49
N ALA A 287 -0.55 16.56 -20.50
CA ALA A 287 0.12 16.98 -21.73
C ALA A 287 0.22 15.82 -22.75
N GLY A 288 0.55 14.61 -22.29
CA GLY A 288 0.58 13.41 -23.13
C GLY A 288 -0.80 13.04 -23.70
N LEU A 289 -1.86 13.14 -22.89
CA LEU A 289 -3.23 12.91 -23.34
C LEU A 289 -3.70 13.96 -24.36
N SER A 290 -3.35 15.23 -24.15
CA SER A 290 -3.70 16.28 -25.11
C SER A 290 -3.05 16.08 -26.48
N ALA A 291 -1.86 15.48 -26.52
CA ALA A 291 -1.16 15.18 -27.77
C ALA A 291 -1.79 14.03 -28.58
N LEU A 292 -2.68 13.24 -27.98
CA LEU A 292 -3.44 12.18 -28.68
C LEU A 292 -4.73 12.70 -29.35
N VAL A 293 -5.19 13.89 -28.96
CA VAL A 293 -6.43 14.51 -29.47
C VAL A 293 -6.13 15.58 -30.53
N ALA A 294 -4.88 16.05 -30.61
CA ALA A 294 -4.38 16.98 -31.62
C ALA A 294 -3.84 16.25 -32.85
#